data_AF-A0A2T1AGZ5-F1
#
_entry.id   AF-A0A2T1AGZ5-F1
#
_cell.length_a   1.000
_cell.length_b   1.000
_cell.length_c   1.000
_cell.angle_alpha   90.00
_cell.angle_beta   90.00
_cell.angle_gamma   90.00
#
_symmetry.space_group_name_H-M   'P 1'
#
loop_
_entity.id
_entity.type
_entity.pdbx_description
1 polymer ?
#
loop_
_entity_poly.entity_id
_entity_poly.type
_entity_poly.pdbx_seq_one_letter_code
_entity_poly.pdbx_strand_id
1 'polypeptide(L)'
;MPEVTIHIGGRDFEVSCQEGEQSFLQMAAGMLDDEAQVLSDQIGRMPEARMLLMAGLMLADKTAAVEDRIKEVEATLAEKDAEIARKEAEMEELRNAPPPEPEQVEVPVVPPQVAETLAELAARAEALAAEIEEKAAPDDDDDEDVAVADEGPAADEHLDEAAPHLSEQL
;
A
#
# COMPACT_ATOMS: atom_id res chain seq x y z
N MET A 1 25.65 -31.21 -45.48
CA MET A 1 26.03 -31.06 -44.05
C MET A 1 27.19 -30.09 -44.02
N PRO A 2 26.99 -28.86 -43.52
CA PRO A 2 28.09 -27.92 -43.38
C PRO A 2 29.12 -28.42 -42.35
N GLU A 3 30.39 -28.28 -42.69
CA GLU A 3 31.51 -28.49 -41.76
C GLU A 3 31.89 -27.14 -41.14
N VAL A 4 32.10 -27.14 -39.83
CA VAL A 4 32.52 -25.96 -39.08
C VAL A 4 33.81 -26.28 -38.36
N THR A 5 34.80 -25.44 -38.57
CA THR A 5 36.06 -25.49 -37.83
C THR A 5 35.89 -24.73 -36.51
N ILE A 6 36.20 -25.39 -35.40
CA ILE A 6 36.20 -24.81 -34.05
C ILE A 6 37.61 -24.84 -33.45
N HIS A 7 37.90 -23.91 -32.55
CA HIS A 7 39.21 -23.78 -31.92
C HIS A 7 39.09 -24.07 -30.42
N ILE A 8 39.81 -25.07 -29.91
CA ILE A 8 39.77 -25.48 -28.50
C ILE A 8 41.19 -25.80 -28.02
N GLY A 9 41.63 -25.20 -26.91
CA GLY A 9 42.94 -25.42 -26.30
C GLY A 9 44.10 -25.14 -27.26
N GLY A 10 43.93 -24.15 -28.15
CA GLY A 10 44.92 -23.76 -29.17
C GLY A 10 45.02 -24.72 -30.36
N ARG A 11 43.99 -25.54 -30.63
CA ARG A 11 43.95 -26.48 -31.76
C ARG A 11 42.63 -26.40 -32.51
N ASP A 12 42.68 -26.78 -33.79
CA ASP A 12 41.53 -26.72 -34.69
C ASP A 12 40.87 -28.10 -34.81
N PHE A 13 39.53 -28.12 -34.75
CA PHE A 13 38.71 -29.32 -34.91
C PHE A 13 37.63 -29.07 -35.95
N GLU A 14 37.48 -29.99 -36.90
CA GLU A 14 36.39 -29.95 -37.88
C GLU A 14 35.23 -30.81 -37.39
N VAL A 15 34.06 -30.18 -37.24
CA VAL A 15 32.84 -30.84 -36.76
C VAL A 15 31.72 -30.59 -37.77
N SER A 16 31.02 -31.66 -38.13
CA SER A 16 29.81 -31.57 -38.96
C SER A 16 28.61 -31.17 -38.09
N CYS A 17 27.88 -30.14 -38.51
CA CYS A 17 26.68 -29.67 -37.82
C CYS A 17 25.47 -29.65 -38.74
N GLN A 18 24.28 -29.59 -38.17
CA GLN A 18 23.05 -29.39 -38.93
C GLN A 18 22.92 -27.92 -39.34
N GLU A 19 22.13 -27.67 -40.38
CA GLU A 19 21.85 -26.31 -40.84
C GLU A 19 21.09 -25.54 -39.74
N GLY A 20 21.61 -24.38 -39.33
CA GLY A 20 21.04 -23.56 -38.24
C GLY A 20 21.66 -23.78 -36.86
N GLU A 21 22.50 -24.81 -36.65
CA GLU A 21 23.13 -25.09 -35.35
C GLU A 21 24.56 -24.53 -35.21
N GLN A 22 25.06 -23.80 -36.21
CA GLN A 22 26.46 -23.33 -36.24
C GLN A 22 26.79 -22.44 -35.05
N SER A 23 25.88 -21.55 -34.66
CA SER A 23 26.07 -20.64 -33.53
C SER A 23 26.13 -21.37 -32.20
N PHE A 24 25.25 -22.36 -31.99
CA PHE A 24 25.27 -23.19 -30.79
C PHE A 24 26.56 -23.98 -30.66
N LEU A 25 27.04 -24.54 -31.77
CA LEU A 25 28.33 -25.24 -31.80
C LEU A 25 29.49 -24.30 -31.46
N GLN A 26 29.50 -23.07 -32.01
CA GLN A 26 30.53 -22.07 -31.70
C GLN A 26 30.51 -21.65 -30.22
N MET A 27 29.32 -21.45 -29.65
CA MET A 27 29.18 -21.13 -28.22
C MET A 27 29.66 -22.30 -27.34
N ALA A 28 29.28 -23.54 -27.67
CA ALA A 28 29.72 -24.73 -26.95
C ALA A 28 31.24 -24.93 -27.03
N ALA A 29 31.82 -24.71 -28.22
CA ALA A 29 33.26 -24.74 -28.40
C ALA A 29 33.97 -23.67 -27.57
N GLY A 30 33.44 -22.44 -27.52
CA GLY A 30 33.97 -21.37 -26.68
C GLY A 30 33.96 -21.73 -25.19
N MET A 31 32.85 -22.27 -24.68
CA MET A 31 32.77 -22.72 -23.28
C MET A 31 33.79 -23.82 -22.95
N LEU A 32 34.04 -24.75 -23.89
CA LEU A 32 35.03 -25.81 -23.70
C LEU A 32 36.46 -25.26 -23.82
N ASP A 33 36.72 -24.31 -24.72
CA ASP A 33 38.00 -23.63 -24.86
C ASP A 33 38.35 -22.84 -23.59
N ASP A 34 37.41 -22.10 -23.02
CA ASP A 34 37.62 -21.35 -21.77
C ASP A 34 38.16 -22.27 -20.65
N GLU A 35 37.52 -23.43 -20.42
CA GLU A 35 37.96 -24.38 -19.41
C GLU A 35 39.30 -25.05 -19.80
N ALA A 36 39.54 -25.28 -21.09
CA ALA A 36 40.82 -25.82 -21.59
C ALA A 36 41.98 -24.81 -21.43
N GLN A 37 41.75 -23.52 -21.62
CA GLN A 37 42.74 -22.45 -21.41
C GLN A 37 43.10 -22.35 -19.92
N VAL A 38 42.12 -22.39 -19.02
CA VAL A 38 42.36 -22.39 -17.56
C VAL A 38 43.28 -23.55 -17.16
N LEU A 39 43.05 -24.75 -17.70
CA LEU A 39 43.89 -25.92 -17.43
C LEU A 39 45.29 -25.77 -18.04
N SER A 40 45.39 -25.21 -19.24
CA SER A 40 46.66 -24.96 -19.92
C SER A 40 47.54 -23.96 -19.17
N ASP A 41 46.95 -22.90 -18.63
CA ASP A 41 47.63 -21.86 -17.85
C ASP A 41 48.14 -22.38 -16.50
N GLN A 42 47.38 -23.27 -15.85
CA GLN A 42 47.71 -23.75 -14.51
C GLN A 42 48.68 -24.93 -14.49
N ILE A 43 48.54 -25.87 -15.43
CA ILE A 43 49.21 -27.17 -15.38
C ILE A 43 50.37 -27.24 -16.40
N GLY A 44 50.43 -26.30 -17.35
CA GLY A 44 51.45 -26.26 -18.39
C GLY A 44 51.19 -27.29 -19.49
N ARG A 45 52.25 -27.88 -20.07
CA ARG A 45 52.12 -28.79 -21.22
C ARG A 45 51.43 -30.11 -20.82
N MET A 46 50.17 -30.25 -21.22
CA MET A 46 49.40 -31.49 -21.10
C MET A 46 49.14 -32.15 -22.46
N PRO A 47 49.00 -33.49 -22.52
CA PRO A 47 48.42 -34.16 -23.68
C PRO A 47 46.98 -33.68 -23.89
N GLU A 48 46.64 -33.42 -25.14
CA GLU A 48 45.32 -32.93 -25.56
C GLU A 48 44.15 -33.75 -25.01
N ALA A 49 44.19 -35.07 -25.17
CA ALA A 49 43.12 -35.96 -24.72
C ALA A 49 42.86 -35.82 -23.21
N ARG A 50 43.90 -35.56 -22.41
CA ARG A 50 43.79 -35.35 -20.97
C ARG A 50 43.21 -33.97 -20.66
N MET A 51 43.62 -32.94 -21.40
CA MET A 51 43.09 -31.58 -21.27
C MET A 51 41.59 -31.53 -21.59
N LEU A 52 41.17 -32.07 -22.73
CA LEU A 52 39.76 -32.10 -23.13
C LEU A 52 38.90 -32.92 -22.17
N LEU A 53 39.42 -34.04 -21.66
CA LEU A 53 38.73 -34.82 -20.62
C LEU A 53 38.50 -33.99 -19.36
N MET A 54 39.54 -33.30 -18.88
CA MET A 54 39.43 -32.48 -17.67
C MET A 54 38.51 -31.27 -17.89
N ALA A 55 38.62 -30.58 -19.02
CA ALA A 55 37.75 -29.46 -19.37
C ALA A 55 36.27 -29.90 -19.45
N GLY A 56 36.00 -31.05 -20.10
CA GLY A 56 34.66 -31.62 -20.17
C GLY A 56 34.09 -32.01 -18.80
N LEU A 57 34.92 -32.60 -17.91
CA LEU A 57 34.49 -32.92 -16.54
C LEU A 57 34.20 -31.65 -15.71
N MET A 58 34.99 -30.59 -15.86
CA MET A 58 34.74 -29.31 -15.19
C MET A 58 33.44 -28.66 -15.66
N LEU A 59 33.18 -28.68 -16.98
CA LEU A 59 31.93 -28.15 -17.52
C LEU A 59 30.71 -28.96 -17.06
N ALA A 60 30.85 -30.28 -16.98
CA ALA A 60 29.80 -31.16 -16.45
C ALA A 60 29.50 -30.89 -14.97
N ASP A 61 30.53 -30.70 -14.14
CA ASP A 61 30.38 -30.34 -12.72
C ASP A 61 29.68 -28.99 -12.55
N LYS A 62 30.09 -27.98 -13.34
CA LYS A 62 29.45 -26.66 -13.37
C LYS A 62 27.98 -26.74 -13.78
N THR A 63 27.67 -27.59 -14.75
CA THR A 63 26.29 -27.80 -15.22
C THR A 63 25.45 -28.44 -14.12
N ALA A 64 25.96 -29.48 -13.46
CA ALA A 64 25.29 -30.11 -12.32
C ALA A 64 25.03 -29.11 -11.17
N ALA A 65 26.03 -28.26 -10.85
CA ALA A 65 25.87 -27.23 -9.84
C ALA A 65 24.80 -26.17 -10.21
N VAL A 66 24.71 -25.79 -11.49
CA VAL A 66 23.66 -24.87 -11.98
C VAL A 66 22.29 -25.54 -11.93
N GLU A 67 22.18 -26.80 -12.35
CA GLU A 67 20.93 -27.57 -12.27
C GLU A 67 20.42 -27.70 -10.83
N ASP A 68 21.31 -27.96 -9.88
CA ASP A 68 20.92 -28.03 -8.47
C ASP A 68 20.46 -26.66 -7.94
N ARG A 69 21.13 -25.57 -8.34
CA ARG A 69 20.67 -24.22 -7.98
C ARG A 69 19.33 -23.85 -8.61
N ILE A 70 19.05 -24.31 -9.82
CA ILE A 70 17.73 -24.16 -10.45
C ILE A 70 16.68 -24.87 -9.61
N LYS A 71 16.91 -26.11 -9.17
CA LYS A 71 15.97 -26.84 -8.30
C LYS A 71 15.70 -26.11 -6.98
N GLU A 72 16.74 -25.54 -6.36
CA GLU A 72 16.59 -24.74 -5.13
C GLU A 72 15.74 -23.47 -5.36
N VAL A 73 15.98 -22.78 -6.48
CA VAL A 73 15.21 -21.58 -6.86
C VAL A 73 13.76 -21.95 -7.16
N GLU A 74 13.52 -23.04 -7.90
CA GLU A 74 12.17 -23.54 -8.19
C GLU A 74 11.42 -23.92 -6.90
N ALA A 75 12.08 -24.57 -5.94
CA ALA A 75 11.49 -24.89 -4.64
C ALA A 75 11.13 -23.62 -3.85
N THR A 76 12.01 -22.62 -3.86
CA THR A 76 11.76 -21.33 -3.21
C THR A 76 10.58 -20.60 -3.86
N LEU A 77 10.51 -20.59 -5.19
CA LEU A 77 9.39 -20.00 -5.93
C LEU A 77 8.06 -20.68 -5.56
N ALA A 78 8.04 -22.02 -5.53
CA ALA A 78 6.85 -22.76 -5.13
C ALA A 78 6.39 -22.44 -3.69
N GLU A 79 7.32 -22.25 -2.75
CA GLU A 79 6.99 -21.80 -1.40
C GLU A 79 6.40 -20.39 -1.39
N LYS A 80 6.99 -19.46 -2.16
CA LYS A 80 6.51 -18.07 -2.26
C LYS A 80 5.14 -17.99 -2.92
N ASP A 81 4.89 -18.76 -3.96
CA ASP A 81 3.60 -18.82 -4.62
C ASP A 81 2.51 -19.35 -3.67
N ALA A 82 2.84 -20.34 -2.83
CA ALA A 82 1.94 -20.83 -1.80
C ALA A 82 1.68 -19.78 -0.69
N GLU A 83 2.68 -18.99 -0.32
CA GLU A 83 2.54 -17.88 0.64
C GLU A 83 1.65 -16.77 0.07
N ILE A 84 1.84 -16.41 -1.20
CA ILE A 84 1.03 -15.42 -1.91
C ILE A 84 -0.42 -15.88 -1.96
N ALA A 85 -0.69 -17.12 -2.36
CA ALA A 85 -2.05 -17.66 -2.41
C ALA A 85 -2.76 -17.63 -1.05
N ARG A 86 -2.03 -17.91 0.05
CA ARG A 86 -2.60 -17.81 1.41
C ARG A 86 -2.96 -16.37 1.78
N LYS A 87 -2.05 -15.43 1.49
CA LYS A 87 -2.27 -14.00 1.77
C LYS A 87 -3.40 -13.42 0.93
N GLU A 88 -3.52 -13.85 -0.33
CA GLU A 88 -4.61 -13.44 -1.20
C GLU A 88 -5.95 -13.93 -0.66
N ALA A 89 -6.03 -15.17 -0.18
CA ALA A 89 -7.24 -15.68 0.48
C ALA A 89 -7.61 -14.89 1.74
N GLU A 90 -6.64 -14.60 2.62
CA GLU A 90 -6.88 -13.77 3.83
C GLU A 90 -7.35 -12.36 3.46
N MET A 91 -6.73 -11.75 2.46
CA MET A 91 -7.12 -10.43 1.94
C MET A 91 -8.53 -10.44 1.35
N GLU A 92 -8.91 -11.50 0.66
CA GLU A 92 -10.27 -11.68 0.13
C GLU A 92 -11.30 -11.84 1.24
N GLU A 93 -11.00 -12.65 2.27
CA GLU A 93 -11.84 -12.80 3.45
C GLU A 93 -12.07 -11.46 4.16
N LEU A 94 -11.01 -10.68 4.39
CA LEU A 94 -11.11 -9.35 5.00
C LEU A 94 -11.88 -8.35 4.14
N ARG A 95 -11.72 -8.40 2.81
CA ARG A 95 -12.46 -7.54 1.87
C ARG A 95 -13.95 -7.87 1.84
N ASN A 96 -14.29 -9.15 1.97
CA ASN A 96 -15.68 -9.61 1.97
C ASN A 96 -16.33 -9.58 3.36
N ALA A 97 -15.56 -9.34 4.43
CA ALA A 97 -16.09 -9.22 5.77
C ALA A 97 -17.03 -8.00 5.89
N PRO A 98 -18.18 -8.13 6.57
CA PRO A 98 -19.05 -6.99 6.87
C PRO A 98 -18.25 -5.90 7.60
N PRO A 99 -18.46 -4.61 7.29
CA PRO A 99 -17.80 -3.54 8.02
C PRO A 99 -18.12 -3.68 9.52
N PRO A 100 -17.14 -3.47 10.41
CA PRO A 100 -17.39 -3.49 11.84
C PRO A 100 -18.49 -2.50 12.19
N GLU A 101 -19.31 -2.85 13.20
CA GLU A 101 -20.37 -1.96 13.66
C GLU A 101 -19.76 -0.58 14.00
N PRO A 102 -20.38 0.53 13.55
CA PRO A 102 -19.83 1.85 13.77
C PRO A 102 -19.75 2.12 15.28
N GLU A 103 -18.52 2.16 15.82
CA GLU A 103 -18.28 2.61 17.18
C GLU A 103 -18.65 4.10 17.27
N GLN A 104 -19.74 4.39 17.97
CA GLN A 104 -20.14 5.76 18.26
C GLN A 104 -19.20 6.32 19.32
N VAL A 105 -18.20 7.08 18.86
CA VAL A 105 -17.33 7.88 19.72
C VAL A 105 -18.07 9.17 20.06
N GLU A 106 -18.55 9.29 21.29
CA GLU A 106 -19.15 10.52 21.79
C GLU A 106 -18.08 11.60 21.93
N VAL A 107 -17.96 12.44 20.91
CA VAL A 107 -17.10 13.63 20.95
C VAL A 107 -17.88 14.75 21.64
N PRO A 108 -17.34 15.38 22.71
CA PRO A 108 -17.93 16.57 23.29
C PRO A 108 -18.12 17.66 22.22
N VAL A 109 -19.37 17.92 21.87
CA VAL A 109 -19.74 18.86 20.78
C VAL A 109 -19.37 20.30 21.14
N VAL A 110 -19.28 20.58 22.45
CA VAL A 110 -18.87 21.88 22.97
C VAL A 110 -17.54 21.69 23.71
N PRO A 111 -16.43 22.18 23.12
CA PRO A 111 -15.17 22.27 23.83
C PRO A 111 -15.33 23.19 25.06
N PRO A 112 -14.70 22.87 26.20
CA PRO A 112 -14.84 23.67 27.43
C PRO A 112 -14.47 25.14 27.23
N GLN A 113 -13.55 25.42 26.31
CA GLN A 113 -13.10 26.77 25.95
C GLN A 113 -14.25 27.63 25.39
N VAL A 114 -15.25 27.05 24.73
CA VAL A 114 -16.41 27.78 24.19
C VAL A 114 -17.34 28.21 25.33
N ALA A 115 -17.53 27.35 26.34
CA ALA A 115 -18.32 27.71 27.51
C ALA A 115 -17.62 28.79 28.36
N GLU A 116 -16.30 28.69 28.53
CA GLU A 116 -15.47 29.67 29.25
C GLU A 116 -15.51 31.05 28.58
N THR A 117 -15.37 31.11 27.25
CA THR A 117 -15.40 32.38 26.51
C THR A 117 -16.78 33.04 26.51
N LEU A 118 -17.86 32.26 26.42
CA LEU A 118 -19.23 32.78 26.55
C LEU A 118 -19.50 33.37 27.95
N ALA A 119 -19.00 32.72 29.01
CA ALA A 119 -19.12 33.24 30.37
C ALA A 119 -18.36 34.56 30.55
N GLU A 120 -17.16 34.67 29.98
CA GLU A 120 -16.36 35.90 30.03
C GLU A 120 -17.01 37.06 29.27
N LEU A 121 -17.57 36.78 28.08
CA LEU A 121 -18.34 37.74 27.29
C LEU A 121 -19.58 38.24 28.05
N ALA A 122 -20.32 37.34 28.71
CA ALA A 122 -21.47 37.71 29.52
C ALA A 122 -21.06 38.63 30.69
N ALA A 123 -20.02 38.28 31.43
CA ALA A 123 -19.51 39.11 32.52
C ALA A 123 -19.07 40.50 32.05
N ARG A 124 -18.43 40.59 30.87
CA ARG A 124 -18.04 41.87 30.28
C ARG A 124 -19.25 42.71 29.83
N ALA A 125 -20.30 42.06 29.32
CA ALA A 125 -21.54 42.73 28.94
C ALA A 125 -22.30 43.28 30.16
N GLU A 126 -22.37 42.52 31.25
CA GLU A 126 -22.96 42.96 32.52
C GLU A 126 -22.20 44.15 33.12
N ALA A 127 -20.87 44.12 33.11
CA ALA A 127 -20.05 45.24 33.58
C ALA A 127 -20.29 46.52 32.76
N LEU A 128 -20.37 46.40 31.42
CA LEU A 128 -20.67 47.54 30.56
C LEU A 128 -22.09 48.09 30.79
N ALA A 129 -23.07 47.20 31.01
CA ALA A 129 -24.44 47.60 31.32
C ALA A 129 -24.50 48.38 32.65
N ALA A 130 -23.82 47.91 33.69
CA ALA A 130 -23.74 48.60 34.99
C ALA A 130 -23.08 49.98 34.88
N GLU A 131 -21.99 50.12 34.10
CA GLU A 131 -21.36 51.41 33.85
C GLU A 131 -22.28 52.40 33.08
N ILE A 132 -23.14 51.90 32.20
CA ILE A 132 -24.11 52.72 31.47
C ILE A 132 -25.22 53.17 32.41
N GLU A 133 -25.74 52.28 33.26
CA GLU A 133 -26.79 52.60 34.23
C GLU A 133 -26.30 53.61 35.28
N GLU A 134 -25.07 53.47 35.76
CA GLU A 134 -24.43 54.44 36.67
C GLU A 134 -24.24 55.82 36.03
N LYS A 135 -23.99 55.89 34.71
CA LYS A 135 -23.89 57.16 33.96
C LYS A 135 -25.24 57.73 33.51
N ALA A 136 -26.27 56.88 33.41
CA ALA A 136 -27.61 57.24 32.95
C ALA A 136 -28.57 57.56 34.11
N ALA A 137 -28.17 57.33 35.36
CA ALA A 137 -28.93 57.75 36.53
C ALA A 137 -29.16 59.28 36.48
N PRO A 138 -30.41 59.75 36.39
CA PRO A 138 -30.73 61.17 36.45
C PRO A 138 -30.44 61.70 37.86
N ASP A 139 -29.88 62.90 37.97
CA ASP A 139 -29.93 63.65 39.23
C ASP A 139 -31.42 63.85 39.58
N ASP A 140 -31.87 63.17 40.62
CA ASP A 140 -33.27 63.16 41.10
C ASP A 140 -33.75 64.59 41.39
N ASP A 141 -34.68 65.09 40.58
CA ASP A 141 -35.73 66.05 40.95
C ASP A 141 -36.81 66.00 39.84
N ASP A 142 -37.88 65.23 40.06
CA ASP A 142 -39.28 65.68 39.95
C ASP A 142 -40.26 64.49 39.87
N ASP A 143 -41.20 64.49 40.81
CA ASP A 143 -42.40 63.67 40.92
C ASP A 143 -43.26 63.69 39.65
N GLU A 144 -43.89 62.56 39.30
CA GLU A 144 -45.36 62.48 39.15
C GLU A 144 -45.87 61.04 38.93
N ASP A 145 -46.78 60.63 39.82
CA ASP A 145 -47.68 59.47 39.71
C ASP A 145 -48.58 59.56 38.46
N VAL A 146 -48.62 58.51 37.64
CA VAL A 146 -49.85 58.16 36.89
C VAL A 146 -50.03 56.65 36.79
N ALA A 147 -51.05 56.16 37.50
CA ALA A 147 -51.64 54.84 37.30
C ALA A 147 -52.57 54.83 36.08
N VAL A 148 -52.54 53.78 35.26
CA VAL A 148 -53.68 53.40 34.39
C VAL A 148 -53.81 51.87 34.33
N ALA A 149 -55.08 51.45 34.40
CA ALA A 149 -55.58 50.10 34.57
C ALA A 149 -55.70 49.27 33.27
N ASP A 150 -55.69 47.95 33.46
CA ASP A 150 -56.59 46.89 32.93
C ASP A 150 -57.07 46.94 31.47
N GLU A 151 -56.81 45.84 30.73
CA GLU A 151 -57.82 45.08 29.96
C GLU A 151 -57.18 43.80 29.33
N GLY A 152 -57.60 42.62 29.79
CA GLY A 152 -57.62 41.39 28.98
C GLY A 152 -58.96 41.30 28.19
N PRO A 153 -59.14 40.40 27.19
CA PRO A 153 -59.35 38.95 27.44
C PRO A 153 -58.77 38.00 26.34
N ALA A 154 -58.41 36.74 26.63
CA ALA A 154 -59.18 35.47 26.50
C ALA A 154 -59.91 35.28 25.14
N ALA A 155 -59.52 34.34 24.28
CA ALA A 155 -59.98 32.94 24.13
C ALA A 155 -60.03 32.70 22.58
N ASP A 156 -60.02 31.52 21.94
CA ASP A 156 -60.45 30.18 22.31
C ASP A 156 -60.01 29.18 21.21
N GLU A 157 -59.89 27.90 21.59
CA GLU A 157 -60.36 26.67 20.91
C GLU A 157 -60.27 26.47 19.36
N HIS A 158 -60.15 25.28 18.76
CA HIS A 158 -59.86 23.87 19.06
C HIS A 158 -60.03 23.12 17.70
N LEU A 159 -59.49 21.90 17.58
CA LEU A 159 -59.85 20.82 16.61
C LEU A 159 -59.22 20.96 15.19
N ASP A 160 -58.80 19.92 14.46
CA ASP A 160 -59.21 18.50 14.44
C ASP A 160 -58.17 17.61 13.70
N GLU A 161 -58.29 16.29 13.92
CA GLU A 161 -57.62 15.13 13.33
C GLU A 161 -57.56 15.06 11.78
N ALA A 162 -56.55 14.34 11.26
CA ALA A 162 -56.68 13.13 10.42
C ALA A 162 -55.48 12.91 9.46
N ALA A 163 -54.81 11.76 9.60
CA ALA A 163 -53.97 11.12 8.57
C ALA A 163 -54.89 10.43 7.51
N PRO A 164 -54.43 9.70 6.44
CA PRO A 164 -53.06 9.25 6.11
C PRO A 164 -52.69 9.18 4.59
N HIS A 165 -51.49 8.64 4.33
CA HIS A 165 -51.00 7.88 3.15
C HIS A 165 -51.12 8.40 1.70
N LEU A 166 -49.95 8.54 1.05
CA LEU A 166 -49.57 8.13 -0.32
C LEU A 166 -48.05 8.43 -0.42
N SER A 167 -47.15 7.82 -1.19
CA SER A 167 -47.05 6.59 -1.98
C SER A 167 -45.64 6.65 -2.59
N GLU A 168 -44.99 5.48 -2.70
CA GLU A 168 -43.91 5.11 -3.63
C GLU A 168 -43.39 6.18 -4.61
N GLN A 169 -42.08 6.38 -4.63
CA GLN A 169 -41.34 6.76 -5.83
C GLN A 169 -39.93 6.16 -5.79
N LEU A 170 -39.74 5.18 -6.69
CA LEU A 170 -38.57 4.84 -7.51
C LEU A 170 -37.16 5.20 -7.00
#